data_AF-A0A7V8CSL1-F1
#
_entry.id   AF-A0A7V8CSL1-F1
#
_cell.length_a   1.000
_cell.length_b   1.000
_cell.length_c   1.000
_cell.angle_alpha   90.00
_cell.angle_beta   90.00
_cell.angle_gamma   90.00
#
_symmetry.space_group_name_H-M   'P 1'
#
loop_
_entity.id
_entity.type
_entity.pdbx_description
1 polymer ?
#
loop_
_entity_poly.entity_id
_entity_poly.type
_entity_poly.pdbx_seq_one_letter_code
_entity_poly.pdbx_strand_id
1 'polypeptide(L)'
;MKLSRLCPIAALLLTVGLAACGGKASYDVSGTISGLSNAGLVLANGSDTVSPAVGATTFTFPKRIDYGTDYNITVKTPPAHMNCSVASGSGSAGHYVSIQAFVSCTQNVYTVGGTVTGLTVDGLVLANGSNATQLTLAKAATTFTMPDAVADGASYGISVVTNPTGLVCKVATDPSTGLSTGVGTMGAAAVTKVQIACNPA
;
A
#
# COMPACT_ATOMS: atom_id res chain seq x y z
N MET A 1 -65.24 2.04 -68.08
CA MET A 1 -65.09 3.52 -67.95
C MET A 1 -64.33 3.83 -66.66
N LYS A 2 -63.22 4.58 -66.80
CA LYS A 2 -62.60 5.54 -65.86
C LYS A 2 -62.30 5.07 -64.43
N LEU A 3 -61.04 4.76 -64.09
CA LEU A 3 -59.95 5.66 -63.64
C LEU A 3 -60.20 6.42 -62.32
N SER A 4 -59.21 6.26 -61.43
CA SER A 4 -58.66 7.27 -60.51
C SER A 4 -59.26 7.38 -59.10
N ARG A 5 -58.46 7.07 -58.07
CA ARG A 5 -57.63 8.05 -57.31
C ARG A 5 -56.86 7.32 -56.20
N LEU A 6 -55.54 7.28 -56.33
CA LEU A 6 -54.60 7.11 -55.22
C LEU A 6 -54.81 8.24 -54.20
N CYS A 7 -54.79 7.94 -52.91
CA CYS A 7 -54.22 8.80 -51.87
C CYS A 7 -53.97 7.97 -50.59
N PRO A 8 -52.89 8.22 -49.85
CA PRO A 8 -52.02 7.20 -49.29
C PRO A 8 -52.22 7.10 -47.78
N ILE A 9 -52.95 6.08 -47.32
CA ILE A 9 -53.21 5.90 -45.87
C ILE A 9 -52.36 4.77 -45.28
N ALA A 10 -51.64 4.00 -46.11
CA ALA A 10 -50.79 2.90 -45.65
C ALA A 10 -49.36 3.30 -45.22
N ALA A 11 -49.06 4.60 -45.05
CA ALA A 11 -47.72 5.08 -44.70
C ALA A 11 -47.61 5.82 -43.36
N LEU A 12 -48.68 5.83 -42.53
CA LEU A 12 -48.70 6.61 -41.28
C LEU A 12 -48.76 5.77 -39.99
N LEU A 13 -48.40 4.48 -40.05
CA LEU A 13 -48.35 3.60 -38.86
C LEU A 13 -47.02 2.85 -38.69
N LEU A 14 -45.97 3.22 -39.45
CA LEU A 14 -44.66 2.54 -39.40
C LEU A 14 -43.50 3.45 -38.98
N THR A 15 -43.74 4.55 -38.27
CA THR A 15 -42.68 5.47 -37.82
C THR A 15 -42.57 5.64 -36.30
N VAL A 16 -43.39 4.94 -35.50
CA VAL A 16 -43.33 5.03 -34.02
C VAL A 16 -42.63 3.80 -33.38
N GLY A 17 -41.97 2.97 -34.19
CA GLY A 17 -41.29 1.75 -33.71
C GLY A 17 -39.78 1.85 -33.51
N LEU A 18 -39.13 2.98 -33.84
CA LEU A 18 -37.65 3.07 -33.86
C LEU A 18 -37.03 3.83 -32.67
N ALA A 19 -37.84 4.38 -31.76
CA ALA A 19 -37.34 5.14 -30.60
C ALA A 19 -36.91 4.25 -29.41
N ALA A 20 -37.02 2.92 -29.51
CA ALA A 20 -36.74 2.01 -28.38
C ALA A 20 -35.31 1.43 -28.36
N CYS A 21 -34.48 1.64 -29.39
CA CYS A 21 -33.08 1.21 -29.40
C CYS A 21 -32.11 2.35 -29.01
N GLY A 22 -32.49 3.14 -28.01
CA GLY A 22 -31.73 4.32 -27.55
C GLY A 22 -31.07 4.16 -26.18
N GLY A 23 -31.01 2.95 -25.62
CA GLY A 23 -30.37 2.69 -24.34
C GLY A 23 -28.89 3.09 -24.40
N LYS A 24 -28.50 4.10 -23.62
CA LYS A 24 -27.08 4.46 -23.48
C LYS A 24 -26.38 3.26 -22.84
N ALA A 25 -25.35 2.75 -23.51
CA ALA A 25 -24.50 1.73 -22.90
C ALA A 25 -23.82 2.34 -21.67
N SER A 26 -23.94 1.65 -20.53
CA SER A 26 -23.39 2.09 -19.24
C SER A 26 -22.44 1.02 -18.71
N TYR A 27 -21.28 1.43 -18.23
CA TYR A 27 -20.15 0.56 -17.90
C TYR A 27 -19.81 0.66 -16.41
N ASP A 28 -19.57 -0.49 -15.78
CA ASP A 28 -19.01 -0.54 -14.43
C ASP A 28 -17.54 -0.09 -14.46
N VAL A 29 -17.17 0.72 -13.47
CA VAL A 29 -15.78 1.11 -13.23
C VAL A 29 -15.23 0.16 -12.15
N SER A 30 -14.35 -0.75 -12.53
CA SER A 30 -13.89 -1.83 -11.66
C SER A 30 -12.41 -2.13 -11.84
N GLY A 31 -11.87 -2.97 -10.97
CA GLY A 31 -10.49 -3.38 -11.05
C GLY A 31 -10.11 -4.45 -10.03
N THR A 32 -8.85 -4.86 -10.11
CA THR A 32 -8.24 -5.81 -9.18
C THR A 32 -7.32 -5.11 -8.21
N ILE A 33 -7.15 -5.70 -7.02
CA ILE A 33 -6.28 -5.23 -5.96
C ILE A 33 -5.29 -6.35 -5.63
N SER A 34 -4.02 -5.99 -5.48
CA SER A 34 -2.98 -6.87 -4.96
C SER A 34 -2.30 -6.25 -3.74
N GLY A 35 -2.00 -7.09 -2.75
CA GLY A 35 -1.18 -6.71 -1.59
C GLY A 35 -1.86 -5.87 -0.52
N LEU A 36 -3.17 -5.61 -0.57
CA LEU A 36 -3.89 -4.81 0.45
C LEU A 36 -4.00 -5.56 1.79
N SER A 37 -3.02 -5.38 2.66
CA SER A 37 -2.96 -6.01 3.99
C SER A 37 -3.46 -5.12 5.13
N ASN A 38 -3.54 -3.81 4.92
CA ASN A 38 -3.92 -2.84 5.96
C ASN A 38 -5.17 -2.05 5.56
N ALA A 39 -5.91 -1.58 6.57
CA ALA A 39 -7.15 -0.84 6.37
C ALA A 39 -6.91 0.60 5.91
N GLY A 40 -7.95 1.23 5.37
CA GLY A 40 -7.97 2.67 5.09
C GLY A 40 -7.80 3.05 3.61
N LEU A 41 -7.68 2.09 2.70
CA LEU A 41 -7.66 2.40 1.27
C LEU A 41 -8.97 3.07 0.83
N VAL A 42 -8.86 4.22 0.18
CA VAL A 42 -9.96 4.88 -0.52
C VAL A 42 -9.53 5.17 -1.96
N LEU A 43 -10.24 4.57 -2.91
CA LEU A 43 -10.09 4.85 -4.33
C LEU A 43 -11.14 5.87 -4.76
N ALA A 44 -10.78 6.74 -5.70
CA ALA A 44 -11.69 7.76 -6.24
C ALA A 44 -11.67 7.77 -7.77
N ASN A 45 -12.85 7.93 -8.36
CA ASN A 45 -13.05 8.28 -9.75
C ASN A 45 -13.85 9.58 -9.80
N GLY A 46 -13.15 10.72 -9.74
CA GLY A 46 -13.77 12.02 -9.51
C GLY A 46 -14.37 12.11 -8.10
N SER A 47 -15.69 12.37 -8.01
CA SER A 47 -16.41 12.41 -6.72
C SER A 47 -16.89 11.06 -6.24
N ASP A 48 -16.91 10.04 -7.10
CA ASP A 48 -17.31 8.69 -6.72
C ASP A 48 -16.15 7.96 -6.03
N THR A 49 -16.43 7.27 -4.94
CA THR A 49 -15.41 6.67 -4.08
C THR A 49 -15.79 5.27 -3.64
N VAL A 50 -14.78 4.41 -3.50
CA VAL A 50 -14.93 3.07 -2.94
C VAL A 50 -13.83 2.82 -1.90
N SER A 51 -14.17 2.09 -0.84
CA SER A 51 -13.27 1.72 0.26
C SER A 51 -13.20 0.20 0.40
N PRO A 52 -12.32 -0.47 -0.35
CA PRO A 52 -12.15 -1.92 -0.26
C PRO A 52 -11.72 -2.33 1.16
N ALA A 53 -12.25 -3.47 1.63
CA ALA A 53 -11.85 -4.05 2.90
C ALA A 53 -10.44 -4.65 2.83
N VAL A 54 -9.81 -4.87 3.99
CA VAL A 54 -8.52 -5.58 4.08
C VAL A 54 -8.63 -6.95 3.41
N GLY A 55 -7.63 -7.31 2.61
CA GLY A 55 -7.60 -8.57 1.86
C GLY A 55 -8.51 -8.61 0.63
N ALA A 56 -9.22 -7.52 0.29
CA ALA A 56 -9.98 -7.45 -0.95
C ALA A 56 -9.05 -7.60 -2.17
N THR A 57 -9.48 -8.41 -3.14
CA THR A 57 -8.76 -8.65 -4.40
C THR A 57 -9.39 -7.91 -5.59
N THR A 58 -10.55 -7.30 -5.39
CA THR A 58 -11.29 -6.55 -6.41
C THR A 58 -11.98 -5.35 -5.81
N PHE A 59 -12.34 -4.39 -6.66
CA PHE A 59 -13.22 -3.28 -6.32
C PHE A 59 -14.16 -2.96 -7.48
N THR A 60 -15.28 -2.32 -7.15
CA THR A 60 -16.21 -1.74 -8.13
C THR A 60 -16.75 -0.45 -7.54
N PHE A 61 -16.72 0.60 -8.33
CA PHE A 61 -17.30 1.89 -7.97
C PHE A 61 -18.83 1.82 -8.00
N PRO A 62 -19.53 2.49 -7.06
CA PRO A 62 -21.00 2.51 -7.05
C PRO A 62 -21.63 3.11 -8.32
N LYS A 63 -21.00 4.13 -8.93
CA LYS A 63 -21.53 4.80 -10.11
C LYS A 63 -20.98 4.19 -11.39
N ARG A 64 -21.90 3.75 -12.25
CA ARG A 64 -21.60 3.40 -13.65
C ARG A 64 -21.43 4.67 -14.49
N ILE A 65 -20.68 4.57 -15.57
CA ILE A 65 -20.44 5.69 -16.50
C ILE A 65 -20.94 5.38 -17.91
N ASP A 66 -21.43 6.39 -18.61
CA ASP A 66 -21.98 6.24 -19.97
C ASP A 66 -20.85 6.13 -21.01
N TYR A 67 -21.12 5.50 -22.15
CA TYR A 67 -20.21 5.44 -23.30
C TYR A 67 -19.58 6.82 -23.62
N GLY A 68 -18.26 6.84 -23.80
CA GLY A 68 -17.48 8.05 -24.08
C GLY A 68 -17.21 8.96 -22.87
N THR A 69 -17.67 8.59 -21.67
CA THR A 69 -17.32 9.29 -20.43
C THR A 69 -15.92 8.89 -19.99
N ASP A 70 -15.09 9.88 -19.69
CA ASP A 70 -13.75 9.63 -19.17
C ASP A 70 -13.77 9.21 -17.70
N TYR A 71 -12.86 8.32 -17.33
CA TYR A 71 -12.59 7.91 -15.96
C TYR A 71 -11.13 8.15 -15.60
N ASN A 72 -10.88 8.43 -14.33
CA ASN A 72 -9.55 8.55 -13.76
C ASN A 72 -9.56 8.07 -12.31
N ILE A 73 -9.18 6.81 -12.13
CA ILE A 73 -9.09 6.11 -10.85
C ILE A 73 -7.77 6.48 -10.19
N THR A 74 -7.88 7.06 -9.00
CA THR A 74 -6.74 7.49 -8.19
C THR A 74 -6.85 6.94 -6.77
N VAL A 75 -5.71 6.85 -6.08
CA VAL A 75 -5.69 6.60 -4.63
C VAL A 75 -5.97 7.94 -3.94
N LYS A 76 -7.18 8.10 -3.39
CA LYS A 76 -7.56 9.29 -2.63
C LYS A 76 -6.97 9.27 -1.22
N THR A 77 -6.96 8.09 -0.61
CA THR A 77 -6.35 7.88 0.71
C THR A 77 -5.61 6.55 0.69
N PRO A 78 -4.29 6.55 0.90
CA PRO A 78 -3.54 5.29 1.02
C PRO A 78 -3.94 4.57 2.32
N PRO A 79 -3.86 3.23 2.36
CA PRO A 79 -4.07 2.47 3.58
C PRO A 79 -2.98 2.78 4.61
N ALA A 80 -3.27 2.53 5.89
CA ALA A 80 -2.31 2.75 6.96
C ALA A 80 -1.02 1.96 6.73
N HIS A 81 0.14 2.59 6.95
CA HIS A 81 1.47 1.95 6.84
C HIS A 81 1.81 1.35 5.47
N MET A 82 1.07 1.72 4.42
CA MET A 82 1.23 1.16 3.08
C MET A 82 1.21 2.27 2.03
N ASN A 83 1.75 1.97 0.85
CA ASN A 83 1.53 2.79 -0.32
C ASN A 83 0.84 1.95 -1.41
N CYS A 84 -0.11 2.56 -2.12
CA CYS A 84 -0.78 1.92 -3.24
C CYS A 84 -0.62 2.75 -4.51
N SER A 85 -0.45 2.10 -5.65
CA SER A 85 -0.43 2.71 -6.98
C SER A 85 -1.53 2.12 -7.86
N VAL A 86 -2.02 2.93 -8.81
CA VAL A 86 -3.02 2.52 -9.79
C VAL A 86 -2.35 2.45 -11.16
N ALA A 87 -2.47 1.33 -11.84
CA ALA A 87 -2.10 1.15 -13.24
C ALA A 87 -3.37 0.94 -14.09
N SER A 88 -3.33 1.41 -15.34
CA SER A 88 -4.50 1.39 -16.24
C SER A 88 -5.75 2.07 -15.64
N GLY A 89 -5.52 3.07 -14.78
CA GLY A 89 -6.57 3.75 -14.02
C GLY A 89 -7.35 4.81 -14.80
N SER A 90 -6.95 5.16 -16.01
CA SER A 90 -7.58 6.23 -16.79
C SER A 90 -7.92 5.79 -18.22
N GLY A 91 -8.92 6.45 -18.80
CA GLY A 91 -9.40 6.17 -20.16
C GLY A 91 -10.83 6.67 -20.37
N SER A 92 -11.48 6.17 -21.42
CA SER A 92 -12.86 6.49 -21.77
C SER A 92 -13.73 5.24 -21.85
N ALA A 93 -14.96 5.32 -21.37
CA ALA A 93 -15.90 4.20 -21.35
C ALA A 93 -16.28 3.75 -22.76
N GLY A 94 -16.35 2.42 -22.96
CA GLY A 94 -16.73 1.83 -24.25
C GLY A 94 -15.61 1.62 -25.25
N HIS A 95 -14.36 2.02 -24.93
CA HIS A 95 -13.18 1.62 -25.72
C HIS A 95 -12.85 0.12 -25.55
N TYR A 96 -13.14 -0.44 -24.38
CA TYR A 96 -13.03 -1.86 -24.06
C TYR A 96 -14.37 -2.43 -23.58
N VAL A 97 -14.49 -3.77 -23.58
CA VAL A 97 -15.69 -4.48 -23.08
C VAL A 97 -15.96 -4.19 -21.59
N SER A 98 -14.90 -3.92 -20.81
CA SER A 98 -14.95 -3.62 -19.39
C SER A 98 -13.85 -2.64 -19.01
N ILE A 99 -14.09 -1.78 -18.02
CA ILE A 99 -13.04 -0.96 -17.41
C ILE A 99 -12.30 -1.81 -16.38
N GLN A 100 -10.98 -1.96 -16.55
CA GLN A 100 -10.12 -2.72 -15.65
C GLN A 100 -8.90 -1.88 -15.24
N ALA A 101 -8.88 -1.48 -13.97
CA ALA A 101 -7.70 -0.90 -13.35
C ALA A 101 -7.03 -1.88 -12.39
N PHE A 102 -5.72 -1.72 -12.22
CA PHE A 102 -4.90 -2.56 -11.35
C PHE A 102 -4.38 -1.72 -10.20
N VAL A 103 -4.74 -2.09 -8.97
CA VAL A 103 -4.26 -1.44 -7.75
C VAL A 103 -3.26 -2.36 -7.08
N SER A 104 -2.04 -1.86 -6.88
CA SER A 104 -0.97 -2.61 -6.21
C SER A 104 -0.57 -1.87 -4.94
N CYS A 105 -0.70 -2.55 -3.80
CA CYS A 105 -0.34 -2.02 -2.50
C CYS A 105 0.89 -2.74 -1.93
N THR A 106 1.80 -1.98 -1.33
CA THR A 106 3.03 -2.48 -0.73
C THR A 106 3.14 -1.96 0.70
N GLN A 107 3.48 -2.86 1.63
CA GLN A 107 3.78 -2.51 3.02
C GLN A 107 5.04 -1.65 3.08
N ASN A 108 4.96 -0.51 3.77
CA ASN A 108 6.13 0.32 4.03
C ASN A 108 7.01 -0.40 5.07
N VAL A 109 8.31 -0.46 4.81
CA VAL A 109 9.30 -1.08 5.70
C VAL A 109 10.50 -0.16 5.86
N TYR A 110 11.09 -0.16 7.06
CA TYR A 110 12.23 0.69 7.40
C TYR A 110 13.23 -0.07 8.26
N THR A 111 14.49 0.35 8.23
CA THR A 111 15.55 -0.30 9.01
C THR A 111 15.60 0.25 10.44
N VAL A 112 16.13 -0.58 11.34
CA VAL A 112 16.49 -0.19 12.71
C VAL A 112 18.01 -0.21 12.84
N GLY A 113 18.57 0.88 13.32
CA GLY A 113 19.99 1.06 13.51
C GLY A 113 20.29 2.02 14.66
N GLY A 114 21.58 2.25 14.86
CA GLY A 114 22.02 2.95 16.04
C GLY A 114 23.52 3.13 16.13
N THR A 115 23.96 3.58 17.31
CA THR A 115 25.36 3.74 17.66
C THR A 115 25.84 2.65 18.60
N VAL A 116 27.14 2.38 18.56
CA VAL A 116 27.83 1.44 19.43
C VAL A 116 29.02 2.15 20.07
N THR A 117 29.18 2.00 21.38
CA THR A 117 30.29 2.57 22.14
C THR A 117 31.01 1.49 22.94
N GLY A 118 32.32 1.64 23.11
CA GLY A 118 33.14 0.73 23.93
C GLY A 118 33.39 -0.65 23.33
N LEU A 119 33.02 -0.90 22.07
CA LEU A 119 33.30 -2.16 21.37
C LEU A 119 34.77 -2.24 20.93
N THR A 120 35.63 -2.76 21.79
CA THR A 120 37.09 -2.85 21.54
C THR A 120 37.54 -4.20 20.98
N VAL A 121 36.67 -5.21 21.00
CA VAL A 121 36.92 -6.59 20.56
C VAL A 121 35.79 -7.10 19.67
N ASP A 122 36.10 -8.09 18.82
CA ASP A 122 35.13 -8.72 17.92
C ASP A 122 34.18 -9.67 18.68
N GLY A 123 33.03 -9.97 18.08
CA GLY A 123 32.11 -11.00 18.57
C GLY A 123 30.80 -10.47 19.17
N LEU A 124 30.52 -9.17 19.06
CA LEU A 124 29.21 -8.64 19.41
C LEU A 124 28.20 -9.09 18.35
N VAL A 125 27.12 -9.74 18.78
CA VAL A 125 26.01 -10.16 17.91
C VAL A 125 24.72 -9.52 18.41
N LEU A 126 24.02 -8.83 17.51
CA LEU A 126 22.73 -8.20 17.76
C LEU A 126 21.61 -8.91 16.98
N ALA A 127 20.40 -8.89 17.53
CA ALA A 127 19.19 -9.35 16.85
C ALA A 127 18.01 -8.42 17.12
N ASN A 128 17.07 -8.37 16.18
CA ASN A 128 15.82 -7.61 16.30
C ASN A 128 14.65 -8.59 16.43
N GLY A 129 14.43 -9.11 17.63
CA GLY A 129 13.51 -10.22 17.86
C GLY A 129 14.14 -11.60 17.58
N SER A 130 13.40 -12.66 17.90
CA SER A 130 13.92 -14.03 18.01
C SER A 130 14.14 -14.78 16.69
N ASN A 131 13.49 -14.35 15.60
CA ASN A 131 13.58 -15.01 14.28
C ASN A 131 14.29 -14.13 13.23
N ALA A 132 14.85 -13.00 13.64
CA ALA A 132 15.52 -12.08 12.74
C ALA A 132 16.94 -12.54 12.41
N THR A 133 17.41 -12.15 11.23
CA THR A 133 18.80 -12.27 10.82
C THR A 133 19.69 -11.56 11.83
N GLN A 134 20.65 -12.31 12.39
CA GLN A 134 21.60 -11.78 13.36
C GLN A 134 22.63 -10.89 12.67
N LEU A 135 23.02 -9.81 13.34
CA LEU A 135 24.06 -8.90 12.90
C LEU A 135 25.30 -9.07 13.78
N THR A 136 26.39 -9.55 13.19
CA THR A 136 27.71 -9.56 13.84
C THR A 136 28.44 -8.26 13.55
N LEU A 137 28.92 -7.60 14.60
CA LEU A 137 29.68 -6.37 14.50
C LEU A 137 31.18 -6.63 14.69
N ALA A 138 31.99 -5.97 13.86
CA ALA A 138 33.43 -5.94 14.00
C ALA A 138 33.85 -4.99 15.13
N LYS A 139 35.03 -5.22 15.72
CA LYS A 139 35.64 -4.32 16.69
C LYS A 139 35.73 -2.90 16.14
N ALA A 140 35.62 -1.93 17.04
CA ALA A 140 35.62 -0.49 16.74
C ALA A 140 34.46 -0.01 15.84
N ALA A 141 33.44 -0.84 15.57
CA ALA A 141 32.20 -0.36 14.97
C ALA A 141 31.58 0.73 15.85
N THR A 142 31.24 1.86 15.25
CA THR A 142 30.61 3.01 15.93
C THR A 142 29.12 3.11 15.63
N THR A 143 28.66 2.45 14.57
CA THR A 143 27.26 2.40 14.13
C THR A 143 26.87 1.01 13.69
N PHE A 144 25.56 0.75 13.65
CA PHE A 144 25.00 -0.47 13.10
C PHE A 144 23.67 -0.21 12.40
N THR A 145 23.29 -1.12 11.51
CA THR A 145 21.96 -1.17 10.90
C THR A 145 21.58 -2.64 10.76
N MET A 146 20.41 -3.01 11.28
CA MET A 146 19.91 -4.37 11.18
C MET A 146 19.63 -4.72 9.71
N PRO A 147 19.97 -5.95 9.27
CA PRO A 147 19.78 -6.38 7.89
C PRO A 147 18.29 -6.45 7.50
N ASP A 148 17.42 -6.88 8.41
CA ASP A 148 15.99 -7.01 8.14
C ASP A 148 15.26 -5.69 8.41
N ALA A 149 14.50 -5.23 7.42
CA ALA A 149 13.59 -4.10 7.59
C ALA A 149 12.34 -4.51 8.38
N VAL A 150 11.81 -3.57 9.15
CA VAL A 150 10.60 -3.73 9.98
C VAL A 150 9.46 -3.00 9.30
N ALA A 151 8.29 -3.64 9.22
CA ALA A 151 7.07 -3.01 8.72
C ALA A 151 6.69 -1.79 9.58
N ASP A 152 6.31 -0.69 8.93
CA ASP A 152 5.71 0.47 9.58
C ASP A 152 4.46 0.03 10.39
N GLY A 153 4.38 0.50 11.64
CA GLY A 153 3.39 0.06 12.62
C GLY A 153 3.74 -1.23 13.38
N ALA A 154 4.78 -1.98 12.97
CA ALA A 154 5.22 -3.17 13.69
C ALA A 154 6.23 -2.84 14.80
N SER A 155 6.21 -3.65 15.87
CA SER A 155 7.18 -3.52 16.97
C SER A 155 8.57 -4.02 16.58
N TYR A 156 9.61 -3.36 17.09
CA TYR A 156 10.99 -3.84 17.05
C TYR A 156 11.58 -3.90 18.47
N GLY A 157 12.60 -4.74 18.63
CA GLY A 157 13.29 -4.97 19.89
C GLY A 157 14.70 -5.47 19.67
N ILE A 158 15.67 -4.56 19.76
CA ILE A 158 17.09 -4.88 19.67
C ILE A 158 17.54 -5.57 20.95
N SER A 159 18.27 -6.67 20.78
CA SER A 159 18.84 -7.46 21.86
C SER A 159 20.29 -7.82 21.54
N VAL A 160 21.09 -7.96 22.59
CA VAL A 160 22.44 -8.51 22.50
C VAL A 160 22.31 -10.03 22.63
N VAL A 161 22.63 -10.74 21.55
CA VAL A 161 22.59 -12.21 21.50
C VAL A 161 23.88 -12.78 22.09
N THR A 162 25.01 -12.22 21.68
CA THR A 162 26.35 -12.65 22.10
C THR A 162 27.17 -11.45 22.51
N ASN A 163 27.75 -11.52 23.69
CA ASN A 163 28.73 -10.53 24.15
C ASN A 163 30.14 -10.92 23.66
N PRO A 164 30.95 -9.94 23.25
CA PRO A 164 32.37 -10.16 23.01
C PRO A 164 33.10 -10.66 24.26
N THR A 165 34.19 -11.40 24.07
CA THR A 165 35.04 -11.85 25.19
C THR A 165 35.60 -10.66 25.97
N GLY A 166 35.35 -10.61 27.28
CA GLY A 166 35.84 -9.55 28.17
C GLY A 166 35.02 -8.26 28.15
N LEU A 167 33.90 -8.21 27.42
CA LEU A 167 32.96 -7.09 27.44
C LEU A 167 31.55 -7.55 27.80
N VAL A 168 30.78 -6.66 28.42
CA VAL A 168 29.33 -6.76 28.53
C VAL A 168 28.71 -5.56 27.80
N CYS A 169 28.06 -5.86 26.69
CA CYS A 169 27.30 -4.92 25.88
C CYS A 169 25.83 -4.94 26.29
N LYS A 170 25.23 -3.76 26.42
CA LYS A 170 23.80 -3.58 26.73
C LYS A 170 23.19 -2.52 25.85
N VAL A 171 21.91 -2.70 25.54
CA VAL A 171 21.07 -1.63 24.98
C VAL A 171 20.89 -0.57 26.06
N ALA A 172 21.26 0.67 25.75
CA ALA A 172 21.16 1.77 26.70
C ALA A 172 19.71 2.21 26.89
N THR A 173 19.43 2.79 28.05
CA THR A 173 18.16 3.45 28.37
C THR A 173 18.27 4.94 28.13
N ASP A 174 17.23 5.54 27.56
CA ASP A 174 17.12 6.98 27.41
C ASP A 174 16.96 7.63 28.81
N PRO A 175 17.85 8.54 29.23
CA PRO A 175 17.81 9.14 30.56
C PRO A 175 16.60 10.05 30.77
N SER A 176 15.98 10.56 29.70
CA SER A 176 14.80 11.44 29.79
C SER A 176 13.50 10.67 30.02
N THR A 177 13.40 9.44 29.52
CA THR A 177 12.18 8.61 29.60
C THR A 177 12.34 7.39 30.51
N GLY A 178 13.57 6.98 30.82
CA GLY A 178 13.87 5.73 31.53
C GLY A 178 13.61 4.47 30.70
N LEU A 179 13.24 4.60 29.43
CA LEU A 179 12.90 3.48 28.55
C LEU A 179 14.12 3.02 27.75
N SER A 180 14.16 1.73 27.39
CA SER A 180 15.19 1.18 26.50
C SER A 180 15.16 1.88 25.13
N THR A 181 16.32 2.29 24.63
CA THR A 181 16.45 2.89 23.29
C THR A 181 16.27 1.87 22.16
N GLY A 182 16.32 0.57 22.46
CA GLY A 182 16.25 -0.51 21.48
C GLY A 182 14.86 -1.10 21.26
N VAL A 183 13.82 -0.60 21.93
CA VAL A 183 12.44 -1.07 21.74
C VAL A 183 11.54 0.04 21.22
N GLY A 184 10.59 -0.31 20.38
CA GLY A 184 9.61 0.66 19.89
C GLY A 184 8.68 0.10 18.83
N THR A 185 7.85 0.98 18.28
CA THR A 185 7.06 0.71 17.07
C THR A 185 7.70 1.45 15.90
N MET A 186 7.83 0.79 14.77
CA MET A 186 8.38 1.40 13.56
C MET A 186 7.41 2.48 13.05
N GLY A 187 7.96 3.65 12.72
CA GLY A 187 7.20 4.74 12.10
C GLY A 187 7.51 4.88 10.61
N ALA A 188 7.14 6.01 10.02
CA ALA A 188 7.34 6.30 8.60
C ALA A 188 8.80 6.68 8.20
N ALA A 189 9.80 6.25 8.98
CA ALA A 189 11.22 6.49 8.73
C ALA A 189 12.12 5.49 9.46
N ALA A 190 13.35 5.32 8.97
CA ALA A 190 14.36 4.49 9.63
C ALA A 190 14.68 4.98 11.04
N VAL A 191 14.82 4.04 11.97
CA VAL A 191 15.23 4.30 13.35
C VAL A 191 16.76 4.30 13.39
N THR A 192 17.37 5.36 13.90
CA THR A 192 18.85 5.52 13.97
C THR A 192 19.35 5.83 15.38
N LYS A 193 18.46 5.77 16.38
CA LYS A 193 18.70 6.25 17.74
C LYS A 193 18.92 5.15 18.78
N VAL A 194 19.00 3.88 18.36
CA VAL A 194 19.34 2.79 19.28
C VAL A 194 20.77 2.98 19.76
N GLN A 195 21.02 2.78 21.06
CA GLN A 195 22.36 2.93 21.61
C GLN A 195 22.80 1.62 22.25
N ILE A 196 23.95 1.10 21.83
CA ILE A 196 24.61 -0.04 22.46
C ILE A 196 25.86 0.45 23.18
N ALA A 197 25.97 0.15 24.47
CA ALA A 197 27.15 0.47 25.27
C ALA A 197 27.82 -0.82 25.76
N CYS A 198 29.10 -0.96 25.46
CA CYS A 198 29.93 -2.08 25.89
C CYS A 198 30.94 -1.61 26.94
N ASN A 199 30.96 -2.30 28.09
CA ASN A 199 31.89 -2.03 29.18
C ASN A 199 32.69 -3.30 29.49
N PRO A 200 33.89 -3.19 30.10
CA PRO A 200 34.59 -4.34 30.64
C PRO A 200 33.67 -5.19 31.54
N ALA A 201 33.74 -6.51 31.38
CA ALA A 201 32.93 -7.48 32.12
C ALA A 201 33.26 -7.54 33.61
#